data_AF-A0A5K0UUT4-F1
#
_entry.id   AF-A0A5K0UUT4-F1
#
_cell.length_a   1.000
_cell.length_b   1.000
_cell.length_c   1.000
_cell.angle_alpha   90.00
_cell.angle_beta   90.00
_cell.angle_gamma   90.00
#
_symmetry.space_group_name_H-M   'P 1'
#
loop_
_entity.id
_entity.type
_entity.pdbx_description
1 polymer ?
#
loop_
_entity_poly.entity_id
_entity_poly.type
_entity_poly.pdbx_seq_one_letter_code
_entity_poly.pdbx_strand_id
1 'polypeptide(L)' 'IEKEVAVKMYTDMVRLQIMDTIFYEAQRQGRISFYLTTIGEEAINVASAAALSFDDIVFAQ' A
#
# COMPACT_ATOMS: atom_id res chain seq x y z
N ILE A 1 4.05 -19.88 -4.42
CA ILE A 1 4.61 -18.51 -4.29
C ILE A 1 6.03 -18.67 -3.80
N GLU A 2 7.01 -18.18 -4.56
CA GLU A 2 8.41 -18.21 -4.14
C GLU A 2 8.60 -17.40 -2.84
N LYS A 3 9.49 -17.86 -1.96
CA LYS A 3 9.74 -17.20 -0.67
C LYS A 3 10.02 -15.71 -0.82
N GLU A 4 10.80 -15.34 -1.83
CA GLU A 4 11.16 -13.96 -2.13
C GLU A 4 9.91 -13.10 -2.43
N VAL A 5 8.99 -13.61 -3.25
CA VAL A 5 7.74 -12.92 -3.58
C VAL A 5 6.88 -12.75 -2.33
N ALA A 6 6.75 -13.80 -1.50
CA ALA A 6 5.98 -13.72 -0.26
C ALA A 6 6.55 -12.69 0.73
N VAL A 7 7.87 -12.66 0.90
CA VAL A 7 8.56 -11.69 1.76
C VAL A 7 8.40 -10.26 1.21
N LYS A 8 8.49 -10.09 -0.10
CA LYS A 8 8.24 -8.79 -0.76
C LYS A 8 6.81 -8.30 -0.49
N MET A 9 5.81 -9.15 -0.73
CA MET A 9 4.40 -8.79 -0.49
C MET A 9 4.16 -8.39 0.96
N TYR A 10 4.70 -9.16 1.92
CA TYR A 10 4.60 -8.81 3.34
C TYR A 10 5.26 -7.47 3.67
N THR A 11 6.47 -7.25 3.15
CA THR A 11 7.21 -6.00 3.36
C THR A 11 6.46 -4.80 2.78
N ASP A 12 5.86 -4.95 1.60
CA ASP A 12 5.10 -3.89 0.94
C ASP A 12 3.81 -3.55 1.72
N MET A 13 3.10 -4.55 2.26
CA MET A 13 1.93 -4.32 3.13
C MET A 13 2.31 -3.59 4.42
N VAL A 14 3.36 -4.03 5.11
CA VAL A 14 3.84 -3.37 6.34
C VAL A 14 4.31 -1.94 6.06
N ARG A 15 5.00 -1.72 4.95
CA ARG A 15 5.43 -0.38 4.54
C ARG A 15 4.23 0.54 4.32
N LEU A 16 3.20 0.07 3.63
CA LEU A 16 1.97 0.85 3.38
C LEU A 16 1.30 1.24 4.70
N GLN A 17 1.16 0.31 5.64
CA GLN A 17 0.56 0.57 6.95
C GLN A 17 1.36 1.61 7.78
N ILE A 18 2.70 1.56 7.73
CA ILE A 18 3.55 2.56 8.38
C ILE A 18 3.38 3.94 7.73
N MET A 19 3.35 3.99 6.39
CA MET A 19 3.11 5.24 5.65
C MET A 19 1.76 5.86 6.02
N ASP A 20 0.70 5.04 6.08
CA ASP A 20 -0.63 5.48 6.47
C ASP A 20 -0.64 6.12 7.86
N THR A 21 0.04 5.50 8.82
CA THR A 21 0.16 6.05 10.17
C THR A 21 0.86 7.41 10.17
N ILE A 22 1.99 7.53 9.46
CA ILE A 22 2.78 8.77 9.42
C ILE A 22 2.00 9.91 8.76
N PHE A 23 1.39 9.64 7.61
CA PHE A 23 0.69 10.68 6.85
C PHE A 23 -0.65 11.05 7.47
N TYR A 24 -1.36 10.10 8.10
CA TYR A 24 -2.54 10.43 8.88
C TYR A 24 -2.21 11.42 10.01
N GLU A 25 -1.14 11.18 10.77
CA GLU A 25 -0.69 12.10 11.82
C GLU A 25 -0.23 13.45 11.25
N ALA A 26 0.48 13.45 10.12
CA ALA A 26 0.86 14.69 9.44
C ALA A 26 -0.38 15.51 9.02
N GLN A 27 -1.45 14.85 8.60
CA GLN A 27 -2.73 15.49 8.26
C GLN A 27 -3.39 16.09 9.51
N ARG A 28 -3.41 15.37 10.63
CA ARG A 28 -3.96 15.85 11.91
C ARG A 28 -3.22 17.08 12.45
N GLN A 29 -1.93 17.19 12.14
CA GLN A 29 -1.10 18.34 12.50
C GLN A 29 -1.14 19.48 11.47
N GLY A 30 -1.93 19.36 10.40
CA GLY A 30 -2.04 20.38 9.35
C GLY A 30 -0.79 20.52 8.46
N ARG A 31 0.13 19.55 8.48
CA ARG A 31 1.31 19.54 7.61
C ARG A 31 0.98 19.15 6.17
N ILE A 32 -0.11 18.39 5.98
CA ILE A 32 -0.72 18.07 4.70
C ILE A 32 -2.23 18.34 4.77
N SER A 33 -2.82 18.81 3.67
CA SER A 33 -4.24 19.21 3.64
C SER A 33 -5.20 18.02 3.63
N PHE A 34 -4.82 16.92 2.98
CA PHE A 34 -5.68 15.76 2.78
C PHE A 34 -4.86 14.46 2.70
N TYR A 35 -5.39 13.39 3.29
CA TYR A 35 -4.84 12.04 3.20
C TYR A 35 -5.95 11.01 3.46
N LEU A 36 -5.94 9.90 2.72
CA LEU A 36 -6.82 8.75 2.92
C LEU A 36 -5.98 7.52 3.24
N THR A 37 -6.33 6.85 4.32
CA THR A 37 -5.68 5.60 4.74
C THR A 37 -6.29 4.41 4.02
N THR A 38 -5.51 3.34 3.88
CA THR A 38 -5.89 2.08 3.22
C THR A 38 -5.94 0.90 4.19
N ILE A 39 -6.18 1.18 5.49
CA ILE A 39 -6.18 0.18 6.56
C ILE A 39 -7.18 -0.93 6.24
N GLY A 40 -6.69 -2.17 6.15
CA GLY A 40 -7.48 -3.35 5.83
C GLY A 40 -7.56 -3.68 4.34
N GLU A 41 -7.02 -2.82 3.46
CA GLU A 41 -7.00 -3.00 2.01
C GLU A 41 -5.60 -3.33 1.46
N GLU A 42 -4.59 -3.43 2.32
CA GLU A 42 -3.19 -3.61 1.92
C GLU A 42 -2.99 -4.90 1.13
N ALA A 43 -3.64 -5.98 1.57
CA ALA A 43 -3.55 -7.28 0.92
C ALA A 43 -4.15 -7.27 -0.49
N ILE A 44 -5.30 -6.62 -0.69
CA ILE A 44 -5.95 -6.54 -2.01
C ILE A 44 -5.06 -5.75 -2.97
N ASN A 45 -4.52 -4.62 -2.52
CA ASN A 45 -3.65 -3.76 -3.33
C ASN A 45 -2.33 -4.45 -3.70
N VAL A 46 -1.66 -5.09 -2.74
CA VAL A 46 -0.35 -5.73 -2.97
C VAL A 46 -0.48 -7.06 -3.71
N ALA A 47 -1.46 -7.89 -3.38
CA ALA A 47 -1.61 -9.21 -4.01
C ALA A 47 -2.12 -9.12 -5.44
N SER A 48 -3.06 -8.19 -5.73
CA SER A 48 -3.51 -7.96 -7.10
C SER A 48 -2.35 -7.46 -7.97
N ALA A 49 -1.57 -6.48 -7.50
CA ALA A 49 -0.40 -5.98 -8.22
C ALA A 49 0.68 -7.06 -8.43
N ALA A 50 0.90 -7.95 -7.45
CA ALA A 50 1.86 -9.04 -7.57
C ALA A 50 1.46 -10.13 -8.59
N ALA A 51 0.18 -10.19 -8.95
CA ALA A 51 -0.34 -11.12 -9.96
C ALA A 51 -0.27 -10.56 -11.39
N LEU A 52 -0.02 -9.26 -11.54
CA LEU A 52 0.07 -8.57 -12.83
C LEU A 52 1.49 -8.61 -13.38
N SER A 53 1.60 -8.48 -14.70
CA SER A 53 2.84 -8.11 -15.37
C SER A 53 3.09 -6.62 -15.20
N PHE A 54 4.36 -6.20 -15.32
CA PHE A 54 4.71 -4.79 -15.15
C PHE A 54 4.07 -3.85 -16.18
N ASP A 55 3.74 -4.38 -17.36
CA ASP A 55 3.12 -3.62 -18.47
C ASP A 55 1.58 -3.61 -18.42
N ASP A 56 0.96 -4.29 -17.45
CA ASP A 56 -0.50 -4.32 -17.32
C ASP A 56 -1.05 -2.97 -16.81
N ILE A 57 -2.14 -2.51 -17.41
CA ILE A 57 -2.75 -1.22 -17.10
C ILE A 57 -3.71 -1.36 -15.90
N VAL A 58 -3.53 -0.52 -14.88
CA VAL A 58 -4.42 -0.43 -13.71
C VAL A 58 -5.27 0.83 -13.78
N PHE A 59 -6.59 0.66 -13.72
CA PHE A 59 -7.56 1.76 -13.54
C PHE A 59 -8.02 1.79 -12.09
N ALA A 60 -7.55 2.77 -11.32
CA ALA A 60 -7.87 2.95 -9.91
C ALA A 60 -9.06 3.90 -9.69
N GLN A 61 -9.63 3.87 -8.48
CA GLN A 61 -10.67 4.80 -7.99
C GLN A 61 -10.05 6.08 -7.41
#